data_AF-A0A2D2BYC6-F1
#
_entry.id   AF-A0A2D2BYC6-F1
#
_cell.length_a   1.000
_cell.length_b   1.000
_cell.length_c   1.000
_cell.angle_alpha   90.00
_cell.angle_beta   90.00
_cell.angle_gamma   90.00
#
_symmetry.space_group_name_H-M   'P 1'
#
loop_
_entity.id
_entity.type
_entity.pdbx_description
1 polymer ?
#
loop_
_entity_poly.entity_id
_entity_poly.type
_entity_poly.pdbx_seq_one_letter_code
_entity_poly.pdbx_strand_id
1 'polypeptide(L)'
;MSGKHYAHSGRAADRSDWQLLPNHLQATATLAAHRAAPLKLQATAHMAGLFHDFGKYDPAFDRVLSGGNERVDHSTAGAALLYSRAPAGLRGVAEIVAYAILGHHAGLPDRDRTDASMARRLDGFRDPVPPAITAAALPDLGPVLRELVAFRDGKTPGFDISVAARMVFSCLVDADFRDTEAFYARLDGTRPDREWPALAELLPAWRAAFDAHMATFSTEGEVNGLRARVLTHVRQGAALEPGLFTLTVPTGGGKTLASLGFALDHAARHGKRRIIFAIPYTGARIET
;
A
#
# COMPACT_ATOMS: atom_id res chain seq x y z
N MET A 1 26.30 16.47 20.93
CA MET A 1 26.28 16.32 19.46
C MET A 1 25.59 15.00 19.17
N SER A 2 24.41 15.02 18.55
CA SER A 2 23.67 13.77 18.25
C SER A 2 24.49 12.96 17.24
N GLY A 3 24.80 11.72 17.56
CA GLY A 3 25.46 10.80 16.62
C GLY A 3 24.61 10.59 15.36
N LYS A 4 25.24 10.07 14.30
CA LYS A 4 24.49 9.63 13.11
C LYS A 4 23.66 8.40 13.49
N HIS A 5 22.39 8.38 13.09
CA HIS A 5 21.49 7.23 13.24
C HIS A 5 21.21 6.64 11.87
N TYR A 6 21.15 5.31 11.79
CA TYR A 6 21.03 4.57 10.54
C TYR A 6 19.78 3.68 10.55
N ALA A 7 19.15 3.50 9.39
CA ALA A 7 18.03 2.58 9.20
C ALA A 7 18.49 1.21 8.71
N HIS A 8 19.48 1.20 7.80
CA HIS A 8 20.02 -0.01 7.16
C HIS A 8 21.54 0.06 7.07
N SER A 9 22.17 -1.11 7.24
CA SER A 9 23.61 -1.28 7.12
C SER A 9 24.04 -1.35 5.65
N GLY A 10 25.14 -0.68 5.31
CA GLY A 10 25.88 -0.84 4.06
C GLY A 10 27.04 -1.82 4.19
N ARG A 11 28.00 -1.74 3.27
CA ARG A 11 29.17 -2.63 3.17
C ARG A 11 30.45 -1.98 3.71
N ALA A 12 30.53 -0.64 3.73
CA ALA A 12 31.73 0.06 4.14
C ALA A 12 31.90 0.02 5.67
N ALA A 13 33.11 -0.30 6.12
CA ALA A 13 33.44 -0.39 7.55
C ALA A 13 33.34 0.98 8.27
N ASP A 14 33.57 2.08 7.55
CA ASP A 14 33.42 3.45 8.04
C ASP A 14 31.95 3.93 8.06
N ARG A 15 31.02 3.06 7.64
CA ARG A 15 29.58 3.32 7.53
C ARG A 15 29.22 4.47 6.59
N SER A 16 30.11 4.84 5.67
CA SER A 16 29.89 5.92 4.71
C SER A 16 28.77 5.63 3.71
N ASP A 17 28.50 4.34 3.45
CA ASP A 17 27.46 3.86 2.55
C ASP A 17 26.18 3.37 3.28
N TRP A 18 26.10 3.55 4.61
CA TRP A 18 24.92 3.17 5.38
C TRP A 18 23.78 4.17 5.18
N GLN A 19 22.54 3.69 5.21
CA GLN A 19 21.39 4.57 5.05
C GLN A 19 21.09 5.30 6.35
N LEU A 20 21.17 6.63 6.34
CA LEU A 20 20.75 7.46 7.46
C LEU A 20 19.25 7.28 7.74
N LEU A 21 18.89 7.14 9.02
CA LEU A 21 17.51 6.98 9.45
C LEU A 21 16.59 8.14 9.01
N PRO A 22 16.98 9.43 9.14
CA PRO A 22 16.19 10.54 8.59
C PRO A 22 15.89 10.41 7.10
N ASN A 23 16.85 9.91 6.30
CA ASN A 23 16.68 9.75 4.86
C ASN A 23 15.67 8.64 4.55
N HIS A 24 15.77 7.51 5.25
CA HIS A 24 14.82 6.40 5.14
C HIS A 24 13.40 6.84 5.52
N LEU A 25 13.22 7.47 6.69
CA LEU A 25 11.92 7.95 7.14
C LEU A 25 11.29 8.92 6.13
N GLN A 26 12.07 9.85 5.59
CA GLN A 26 11.57 10.81 4.60
C GLN A 26 11.24 10.15 3.26
N ALA A 27 12.07 9.22 2.78
CA ALA A 27 11.85 8.50 1.53
C ALA A 27 10.60 7.61 1.63
N THR A 28 10.48 6.82 2.70
CA THR A 28 9.29 6.00 3.01
C THR A 28 8.04 6.87 3.15
N ALA A 29 8.09 7.98 3.87
CA ALA A 29 6.96 8.90 4.00
C ALA A 29 6.50 9.49 2.65
N THR A 30 7.46 9.92 1.82
CA THR A 30 7.18 10.49 0.51
C THR A 30 6.54 9.47 -0.42
N LEU A 31 7.09 8.25 -0.45
CA LEU A 31 6.57 7.17 -1.27
C LEU A 31 5.18 6.71 -0.77
N ALA A 32 5.00 6.54 0.53
CA ALA A 32 3.71 6.18 1.12
C ALA A 32 2.63 7.22 0.79
N ALA A 33 2.95 8.51 0.88
CA ALA A 33 2.06 9.60 0.49
C ALA A 33 1.67 9.51 -0.99
N HIS A 34 2.64 9.27 -1.87
CA HIS A 34 2.38 9.10 -3.31
C HIS A 34 1.48 7.88 -3.59
N ARG A 35 1.69 6.75 -2.90
CA ARG A 35 0.82 5.56 -3.01
C ARG A 35 -0.61 5.85 -2.54
N ALA A 36 -0.77 6.66 -1.51
CA ALA A 36 -2.06 7.03 -0.93
C ALA A 36 -2.80 8.13 -1.69
N ALA A 37 -2.17 8.80 -2.67
CA ALA A 37 -2.78 9.91 -3.41
C ALA A 37 -4.12 9.59 -4.10
N PRO A 38 -4.33 8.41 -4.72
CA PRO A 38 -5.62 8.05 -5.31
C PRO A 38 -6.75 7.91 -4.29
N LEU A 39 -6.39 7.70 -3.02
CA LEU A 39 -7.32 7.55 -1.88
C LEU A 39 -7.53 8.87 -1.13
N LYS A 40 -6.80 9.94 -1.49
CA LYS A 40 -6.78 11.22 -0.78
C LYS A 40 -6.34 11.10 0.69
N LEU A 41 -5.40 10.19 0.97
CA LEU A 41 -4.85 9.89 2.31
C LEU A 41 -3.34 10.18 2.38
N GLN A 42 -2.85 11.17 1.61
CA GLN A 42 -1.42 11.46 1.48
C GLN A 42 -0.79 11.85 2.81
N ALA A 43 -1.37 12.79 3.55
CA ALA A 43 -0.85 13.26 4.82
C ALA A 43 -0.89 12.15 5.88
N THR A 44 -1.95 11.34 5.88
CA THR A 44 -2.09 10.19 6.78
C THR A 44 -0.99 9.16 6.53
N ALA A 45 -0.75 8.79 5.27
CA ALA A 45 0.32 7.85 4.91
C ALA A 45 1.72 8.43 5.08
N HIS A 46 1.91 9.72 4.81
CA HIS A 46 3.16 10.42 5.08
C HIS A 46 3.50 10.39 6.58
N MET A 47 2.52 10.66 7.45
CA MET A 47 2.71 10.60 8.89
C MET A 47 3.09 9.19 9.35
N ALA A 48 2.43 8.16 8.81
CA ALA A 48 2.78 6.78 9.11
C ALA A 48 4.24 6.50 8.71
N GLY A 49 4.67 6.88 7.50
CA GLY A 49 6.04 6.68 7.03
C GLY A 49 7.11 7.43 7.83
N LEU A 50 6.84 8.68 8.24
CA LEU A 50 7.79 9.47 9.03
C LEU A 50 8.07 8.88 10.42
N PHE A 51 7.12 8.15 10.98
CA PHE A 51 7.19 7.68 12.36
C PHE A 51 7.27 6.15 12.49
N HIS A 52 7.14 5.36 11.42
CA HIS A 52 7.06 3.91 11.53
C HIS A 52 8.28 3.28 12.22
N ASP A 53 9.46 3.82 11.92
CA ASP A 53 10.76 3.36 12.38
C ASP A 53 11.40 4.32 13.41
N PHE A 54 10.60 5.19 14.03
CA PHE A 54 11.12 6.20 14.97
C PHE A 54 11.90 5.57 16.14
N GLY A 55 11.59 4.32 16.52
CA GLY A 55 12.32 3.64 17.59
C GLY A 55 13.73 3.21 17.19
N LYS A 56 14.13 3.27 15.91
CA LYS A 56 15.53 3.08 15.48
C LYS A 56 16.47 4.19 15.95
N TYR A 57 15.94 5.27 16.53
CA TYR A 57 16.73 6.25 17.27
C TYR A 57 17.19 5.75 18.65
N ASP A 58 16.69 4.60 19.13
CA ASP A 58 17.24 3.92 20.30
C ASP A 58 18.74 3.65 20.09
N PRO A 59 19.63 4.11 21.00
CA PRO A 59 21.06 3.83 20.92
C PRO A 59 21.40 2.33 20.86
N ALA A 60 20.53 1.44 21.35
CA ALA A 60 20.69 0.00 21.22
C ALA A 60 20.53 -0.50 19.78
N PHE A 61 19.82 0.22 18.90
CA PHE A 61 19.61 -0.19 17.51
C PHE A 61 20.91 -0.22 16.69
N ASP A 62 21.90 0.60 17.03
CA ASP A 62 23.21 0.58 16.36
C ASP A 62 23.93 -0.77 16.54
N ARG A 63 23.71 -1.44 17.68
CA ARG A 63 24.25 -2.77 17.96
C ARG A 63 23.56 -3.83 17.11
N VAL A 64 22.26 -3.71 16.88
CA VAL A 64 21.50 -4.58 15.95
C VAL A 64 22.07 -4.49 14.54
N LEU A 65 22.27 -3.27 14.01
CA LEU A 65 22.86 -3.07 12.68
C LEU A 65 24.29 -3.58 12.55
N SER A 66 25.01 -3.68 13.67
CA SER A 66 26.38 -4.20 13.72
C SER A 66 26.45 -5.72 13.95
N GLY A 67 25.32 -6.43 13.87
CA GLY A 67 25.25 -7.89 14.01
C GLY A 67 25.02 -8.39 15.44
N GLY A 68 24.62 -7.50 16.35
CA GLY A 68 24.20 -7.87 17.70
C GLY A 68 22.86 -8.63 17.75
N ASN A 69 22.59 -9.28 18.88
CA ASN A 69 21.37 -10.07 19.11
C ASN A 69 20.31 -9.31 19.93
N GLU A 70 20.48 -8.00 20.13
CA GLU A 70 19.52 -7.17 20.82
C GLU A 70 18.16 -7.19 20.13
N ARG A 71 17.10 -7.28 20.94
CA ARG A 71 15.73 -7.07 20.47
C ARG A 71 15.34 -5.64 20.80
N VAL A 72 15.26 -4.80 19.77
CA VAL A 72 14.79 -3.42 19.88
C VAL A 72 13.37 -3.36 19.32
N ASP A 73 12.42 -2.89 20.12
CA ASP A 73 11.09 -2.55 19.62
C ASP A 73 11.14 -1.17 18.95
N HIS A 74 11.51 -1.16 17.68
CA HIS A 74 11.60 0.08 16.92
C HIS A 74 10.26 0.60 16.41
N SER A 75 9.21 -0.24 16.47
CA SER A 75 7.90 0.04 15.88
C SER A 75 6.93 0.76 16.82
N THR A 76 7.03 0.53 18.13
CA THR A 76 6.10 1.14 19.09
C THR A 76 6.39 2.63 19.36
N ALA A 77 7.65 3.06 19.26
CA ALA A 77 8.06 4.42 19.65
C ALA A 77 7.32 5.53 18.89
N GLY A 78 7.22 5.41 17.56
CA GLY A 78 6.53 6.39 16.75
C GLY A 78 5.02 6.45 17.05
N ALA A 79 4.39 5.28 17.19
CA ALA A 79 2.97 5.19 17.55
C ALA A 79 2.69 5.80 18.94
N ALA A 80 3.51 5.50 19.94
CA ALA A 80 3.39 6.04 21.30
C ALA A 80 3.63 7.55 21.34
N LEU A 81 4.60 8.05 20.57
CA LEU A 81 4.85 9.48 20.42
C LEU A 81 3.65 10.21 19.82
N LEU A 82 3.11 9.72 18.70
CA LEU A 82 1.92 10.31 18.07
C LEU A 82 0.73 10.31 19.03
N TYR A 83 0.49 9.20 19.73
CA TYR A 83 -0.63 9.06 20.65
C TYR A 83 -0.51 10.00 21.87
N SER A 84 0.69 10.09 22.46
CA SER A 84 0.94 10.92 23.64
C SER A 84 0.92 12.43 23.33
N ARG A 85 1.33 12.83 22.13
CA ARG A 85 1.31 14.23 21.67
C ARG A 85 -0.03 14.67 21.10
N ALA A 86 -0.92 13.73 20.80
CA ALA A 86 -2.25 14.06 20.30
C ALA A 86 -3.08 14.77 21.39
N PRO A 87 -3.66 15.95 21.09
CA PRO A 87 -4.71 16.54 21.92
C PRO A 87 -5.83 15.52 22.17
N ALA A 88 -6.53 15.62 23.32
CA ALA A 88 -7.55 14.64 23.71
C ALA A 88 -8.59 14.38 22.60
N GLY A 89 -9.04 15.42 21.90
CA GLY A 89 -9.99 15.31 20.78
C GLY A 89 -9.43 14.70 19.49
N LEU A 90 -8.12 14.54 19.37
CA LEU A 90 -7.43 13.96 18.19
C LEU A 90 -6.82 12.59 18.46
N ARG A 91 -7.00 12.00 19.65
CA ARG A 91 -6.47 10.67 19.95
C ARG A 91 -6.95 9.61 18.97
N GLY A 92 -8.23 9.62 18.58
CA GLY A 92 -8.75 8.69 17.58
C GLY A 92 -8.07 8.83 16.20
N VAL A 93 -7.65 10.04 15.82
CA VAL A 93 -6.88 10.28 14.58
C VAL A 93 -5.47 9.69 14.71
N ALA A 94 -4.80 9.94 15.84
CA ALA A 94 -3.50 9.36 16.13
C ALA A 94 -3.56 7.82 16.19
N GLU A 95 -4.65 7.24 16.70
CA GLU A 95 -4.82 5.79 16.75
C GLU A 95 -4.79 5.15 15.37
N ILE A 96 -5.42 5.78 14.38
CA ILE A 96 -5.49 5.26 13.00
C ILE A 96 -4.08 5.19 12.39
N VAL A 97 -3.26 6.20 12.59
CA VAL A 97 -1.86 6.20 12.13
C VAL A 97 -1.03 5.19 12.93
N ALA A 98 -1.25 5.12 14.24
CA ALA A 98 -0.58 4.17 15.13
C ALA A 98 -0.84 2.71 14.73
N TYR A 99 -2.05 2.34 14.28
CA TYR A 99 -2.29 0.98 13.77
C TYR A 99 -1.38 0.62 12.60
N ALA A 100 -1.22 1.53 11.63
CA ALA A 100 -0.34 1.32 10.49
C ALA A 100 1.12 1.17 10.94
N ILE A 101 1.57 2.05 11.85
CA ILE A 101 2.92 2.01 12.42
C ILE A 101 3.14 0.72 13.20
N LEU A 102 2.26 0.34 14.12
CA LEU A 102 2.47 -0.85 14.96
C LEU A 102 2.48 -2.15 14.15
N GLY A 103 1.82 -2.14 12.98
CA GLY A 103 1.67 -3.33 12.15
C GLY A 103 2.73 -3.54 11.08
N HIS A 104 3.63 -2.58 10.80
CA HIS A 104 4.45 -2.60 9.58
C HIS A 104 5.38 -3.83 9.42
N HIS A 105 5.67 -4.58 10.49
CA HIS A 105 6.39 -5.86 10.43
C HIS A 105 5.56 -7.11 10.74
N ALA A 106 4.50 -6.99 11.54
CA ALA A 106 3.77 -8.14 12.09
C ALA A 106 2.31 -8.26 11.61
N GLY A 107 1.84 -7.30 10.82
CA GLY A 107 0.43 -7.13 10.50
C GLY A 107 -0.30 -6.27 11.54
N LEU A 108 -1.51 -5.82 11.19
CA LEU A 108 -2.30 -4.92 12.05
C LEU A 108 -2.62 -5.60 13.39
N PRO A 109 -2.31 -4.96 14.53
CA PRO A 109 -2.60 -5.54 15.84
C PRO A 109 -4.09 -5.49 16.16
N ASP A 110 -4.53 -6.41 17.02
CA ASP A 110 -5.82 -6.27 17.71
C ASP A 110 -5.83 -5.02 18.61
N ARG A 111 -7.02 -4.49 18.89
CA ARG A 111 -7.16 -3.34 19.80
C ARG A 111 -6.78 -3.70 21.23
N ASP A 112 -7.31 -4.83 21.70
CA ASP A 112 -7.18 -5.39 23.05
C ASP A 112 -6.99 -6.92 22.98
N ARG A 113 -6.87 -7.60 24.14
CA ARG A 113 -6.82 -9.07 24.36
C ARG A 113 -5.46 -9.71 24.57
N THR A 114 -4.40 -9.24 23.92
CA THR A 114 -3.06 -9.86 24.02
C THR A 114 -1.98 -8.83 24.30
N ASP A 115 -0.79 -9.27 24.70
CA ASP A 115 0.37 -8.38 24.88
C ASP A 115 0.83 -7.73 23.57
N ALA A 116 0.49 -8.33 22.41
CA ALA A 116 0.75 -7.77 21.09
C ALA A 116 -0.29 -6.73 20.65
N SER A 117 -1.38 -6.56 21.40
CA SER A 117 -2.43 -5.58 21.09
C SER A 117 -1.94 -4.15 21.21
N MET A 118 -2.58 -3.25 20.46
CA MET A 118 -2.23 -1.84 20.45
C MET A 118 -2.23 -1.23 21.85
N ALA A 119 -3.32 -1.41 22.61
CA ALA A 119 -3.45 -0.82 23.94
C ALA A 119 -2.31 -1.25 24.87
N ARG A 120 -2.00 -2.56 24.92
CA ARG A 120 -0.94 -3.10 25.77
C ARG A 120 0.44 -2.60 25.36
N ARG A 121 0.72 -2.54 24.06
CA ARG A 121 1.99 -2.02 23.54
C ARG A 121 2.19 -0.56 23.89
N LEU A 122 1.14 0.27 23.76
CA LEU A 122 1.22 1.70 24.09
C LEU A 122 1.36 1.95 25.60
N ASP A 123 0.57 1.26 26.44
CA ASP A 123 0.60 1.43 27.90
C ASP A 123 1.93 0.96 28.51
N GLY A 124 2.46 -0.15 27.98
CA GLY A 124 3.72 -0.75 28.40
C GLY A 124 4.95 -0.04 27.86
N PHE A 125 4.80 0.84 26.87
CA PHE A 125 5.93 1.47 26.20
C PHE A 125 6.74 2.34 27.17
N ARG A 126 8.06 2.23 27.07
CA ARG A 126 9.03 3.06 27.77
C ARG A 126 9.97 3.59 26.71
N ASP A 127 9.95 4.90 26.49
CA ASP A 127 10.66 5.53 25.38
C ASP A 127 12.19 5.39 25.55
N PRO A 128 12.87 4.58 24.72
CA PRO A 128 14.32 4.46 24.76
C PRO A 128 15.00 5.50 23.86
N VAL A 129 14.22 6.29 23.10
CA VAL A 129 14.74 7.32 22.19
C VAL A 129 15.29 8.50 23.00
N PRO A 130 16.45 9.07 22.62
CA PRO A 130 17.01 10.23 23.31
C PRO A 130 15.99 11.37 23.45
N PRO A 131 15.80 11.96 24.65
CA PRO A 131 14.74 12.94 24.90
C PRO A 131 14.78 14.16 23.96
N ALA A 132 15.97 14.58 23.51
CA ALA A 132 16.13 15.68 22.56
C ALA A 132 15.50 15.36 21.19
N ILE A 133 15.60 14.11 20.72
CA ILE A 133 15.02 13.66 19.45
C ILE A 133 13.49 13.57 19.59
N THR A 134 13.01 12.94 20.67
CA THR A 134 11.57 12.87 20.99
C THR A 134 10.95 14.27 21.15
N ALA A 135 11.64 15.20 21.79
CA ALA A 135 11.17 16.58 21.98
C ALA A 135 11.10 17.37 20.66
N ALA A 136 12.05 17.16 19.75
CA ALA A 136 12.09 17.83 18.45
C ALA A 136 10.99 17.34 17.48
N ALA A 137 10.49 16.13 17.67
CA ALA A 137 9.43 15.57 16.85
C ALA A 137 8.05 16.16 17.24
N LEU A 138 7.51 17.02 16.38
CA LEU A 138 6.24 17.72 16.58
C LEU A 138 5.24 17.37 15.45
N PRO A 139 4.44 16.30 15.62
CA PRO A 139 3.50 15.88 14.58
C PRO A 139 2.33 16.86 14.44
N ASP A 140 2.03 17.28 13.20
CA ASP A 140 0.80 18.01 12.87
C ASP A 140 -0.30 17.05 12.41
N LEU A 141 -1.27 16.81 13.28
CA LEU A 141 -2.44 15.96 12.99
C LEU A 141 -3.56 16.68 12.23
N GLY A 142 -3.45 17.99 11.99
CA GLY A 142 -4.47 18.78 11.31
C GLY A 142 -4.79 18.29 9.89
N PRO A 143 -3.78 18.12 9.01
CA PRO A 143 -3.97 17.52 7.69
C PRO A 143 -4.56 16.11 7.74
N VAL A 144 -4.09 15.27 8.68
CA VAL A 144 -4.56 13.89 8.87
C VAL A 144 -6.05 13.87 9.23
N LEU A 145 -6.47 14.72 10.16
CA LEU A 145 -7.89 14.87 10.52
C LEU A 145 -8.73 15.24 9.29
N ARG A 146 -8.31 16.22 8.50
CA ARG A 146 -9.06 16.68 7.32
C ARG A 146 -9.25 15.55 6.30
N GLU A 147 -8.21 14.77 6.03
CA GLU A 147 -8.28 13.62 5.13
C GLU A 147 -9.23 12.55 5.65
N LEU A 148 -9.10 12.16 6.92
CA LEU A 148 -9.95 11.10 7.51
C LEU A 148 -11.42 11.52 7.63
N VAL A 149 -11.71 12.81 7.88
CA VAL A 149 -13.07 13.34 7.83
C VAL A 149 -13.63 13.29 6.41
N ALA A 150 -12.83 13.69 5.41
CA ALA A 150 -13.25 13.69 4.01
C ALA A 150 -13.35 12.29 3.39
N PHE A 151 -12.63 11.30 3.93
CA PHE A 151 -12.67 9.92 3.47
C PHE A 151 -13.99 9.22 3.84
N ARG A 152 -14.67 9.68 4.89
CA ARG A 152 -15.92 9.09 5.37
C ARG A 152 -17.07 9.44 4.44
N ASP A 153 -17.91 8.44 4.15
CA ASP A 153 -19.13 8.63 3.34
C ASP A 153 -20.35 9.04 4.20
N GLY A 154 -20.19 9.01 5.52
CA GLY A 154 -21.21 9.37 6.52
C GLY A 154 -22.20 8.25 6.85
N LYS A 155 -22.26 7.19 6.03
CA LYS A 155 -23.18 6.05 6.20
C LYS A 155 -22.53 4.95 7.03
N THR A 156 -21.25 4.67 6.80
CA THR A 156 -20.53 3.59 7.48
C THR A 156 -19.22 4.05 8.11
N PRO A 157 -19.24 5.04 9.02
CA PRO A 157 -18.03 5.71 9.48
C PRO A 157 -17.00 4.77 10.11
N GLY A 158 -17.44 3.74 10.85
CA GLY A 158 -16.51 2.75 11.42
C GLY A 158 -15.85 1.88 10.34
N PHE A 159 -16.59 1.49 9.31
CA PHE A 159 -16.06 0.72 8.18
C PHE A 159 -15.07 1.56 7.38
N ASP A 160 -15.42 2.80 7.04
CA ASP A 160 -14.61 3.73 6.26
C ASP A 160 -13.25 3.94 6.93
N ILE A 161 -13.24 4.23 8.23
CA ILE A 161 -12.01 4.40 9.00
C ILE A 161 -11.18 3.11 9.03
N SER A 162 -11.83 1.95 9.13
CA SER A 162 -11.10 0.68 9.06
C SER A 162 -10.50 0.41 7.68
N VAL A 163 -11.15 0.86 6.59
CA VAL A 163 -10.59 0.80 5.23
C VAL A 163 -9.43 1.78 5.10
N ALA A 164 -9.57 3.01 5.57
CA ALA A 164 -8.50 4.00 5.57
C ALA A 164 -7.25 3.48 6.30
N ALA A 165 -7.42 2.92 7.51
CA ALA A 165 -6.31 2.33 8.28
C ALA A 165 -5.61 1.21 7.51
N ARG A 166 -6.35 0.28 6.91
CA ARG A 166 -5.78 -0.84 6.11
C ARG A 166 -5.07 -0.36 4.85
N MET A 167 -5.61 0.66 4.18
CA MET A 167 -4.98 1.22 2.99
C MET A 167 -3.71 2.00 3.32
N VAL A 168 -3.71 2.79 4.41
CA VAL A 168 -2.52 3.48 4.91
C VAL A 168 -1.45 2.48 5.32
N PHE A 169 -1.83 1.42 6.05
CA PHE A 169 -0.95 0.30 6.37
C PHE A 169 -0.35 -0.33 5.12
N SER A 170 -1.17 -0.65 4.10
CA SER A 170 -0.68 -1.20 2.84
C SER A 170 0.28 -0.25 2.11
N CYS A 171 0.02 1.06 2.13
CA CYS A 171 0.89 2.06 1.51
C CYS A 171 2.22 2.19 2.25
N LEU A 172 2.18 2.16 3.59
CA LEU A 172 3.38 2.20 4.43
C LEU A 172 4.26 0.98 4.18
N VAL A 173 3.69 -0.21 4.22
CA VAL A 173 4.44 -1.46 4.00
C VAL A 173 5.04 -1.48 2.59
N ASP A 174 4.27 -1.17 1.53
CA ASP A 174 4.87 -1.08 0.18
C ASP A 174 6.01 -0.06 0.14
N ALA A 175 5.84 1.11 0.76
CA ALA A 175 6.85 2.15 0.73
C ALA A 175 8.14 1.77 1.47
N ASP A 176 8.03 1.17 2.66
CA ASP A 176 9.18 0.72 3.47
C ASP A 176 10.00 -0.34 2.72
N PHE A 177 9.32 -1.37 2.19
CA PHE A 177 9.97 -2.39 1.38
C PHE A 177 10.62 -1.82 0.10
N ARG A 178 9.98 -0.82 -0.54
CA ARG A 178 10.49 -0.21 -1.76
C ARG A 178 11.68 0.71 -1.52
N ASP A 179 11.70 1.46 -0.41
CA ASP A 179 12.87 2.25 -0.04
C ASP A 179 14.06 1.34 0.30
N THR A 180 13.81 0.28 1.08
CA THR A 180 14.80 -0.75 1.40
C THR A 180 15.37 -1.39 0.12
N GLU A 181 14.50 -1.84 -0.80
CA GLU A 181 14.89 -2.40 -2.10
C GLU A 181 15.73 -1.40 -2.90
N ALA A 182 15.31 -0.13 -2.96
CA ALA A 182 16.03 0.91 -3.69
C ALA A 182 17.40 1.23 -3.08
N PHE A 183 17.54 1.18 -1.75
CA PHE A 183 18.82 1.33 -1.07
C PHE A 183 19.79 0.22 -1.44
N TYR A 184 19.38 -1.04 -1.30
CA TYR A 184 20.25 -2.18 -1.65
C TYR A 184 20.54 -2.26 -3.15
N ALA A 185 19.55 -1.94 -4.01
CA ALA A 185 19.79 -1.90 -5.44
C ALA A 185 20.87 -0.87 -5.82
N ARG A 186 20.88 0.31 -5.19
CA ARG A 186 21.95 1.31 -5.38
C ARG A 186 23.31 0.82 -4.88
N LEU A 187 23.36 0.15 -3.73
CA LEU A 187 24.60 -0.45 -3.21
C LEU A 187 25.15 -1.55 -4.12
N ASP A 188 24.25 -2.31 -4.75
CA ASP A 188 24.60 -3.42 -5.62
C ASP A 188 24.84 -2.99 -7.07
N GLY A 189 24.57 -1.73 -7.42
CA GLY A 189 24.62 -1.22 -8.79
C GLY A 189 23.56 -1.86 -9.71
N THR A 190 22.45 -2.34 -9.14
CA THR A 190 21.36 -2.98 -9.87
C THR A 190 20.19 -2.02 -10.07
N ARG A 191 19.37 -2.28 -11.10
CA ARG A 191 18.11 -1.56 -11.35
C ARG A 191 16.95 -2.56 -11.32
N PRO A 192 16.01 -2.44 -10.38
CA PRO A 192 14.83 -3.31 -10.36
C PRO A 192 13.99 -3.13 -11.63
N ASP A 193 13.65 -4.24 -12.29
CA ASP A 193 12.84 -4.24 -13.53
C ASP A 193 11.34 -4.21 -13.22
N ARG A 194 10.83 -3.04 -12.85
CA ARG A 194 9.43 -2.84 -12.41
C ARG A 194 8.84 -1.47 -12.80
N GLU A 195 9.39 -0.84 -13.82
CA GLU A 195 8.81 0.37 -14.41
C GLU A 195 7.81 -0.01 -15.50
N TRP A 196 6.53 -0.10 -15.12
CA TRP A 196 5.45 -0.40 -16.05
C TRP A 196 4.75 0.89 -16.50
N PRO A 197 4.41 1.01 -17.80
CA PRO A 197 3.57 2.10 -18.30
C PRO A 197 2.22 2.15 -17.58
N ALA A 198 1.62 3.34 -17.55
CA ALA A 198 0.27 3.46 -17.00
C ALA A 198 -0.71 2.63 -17.86
N LEU A 199 -1.71 2.00 -17.23
CA LEU A 199 -2.72 1.22 -17.98
C LEU A 199 -3.35 2.04 -19.11
N ALA A 200 -3.61 3.33 -18.87
CA ALA A 200 -4.15 4.24 -19.87
C ALA A 200 -3.33 4.31 -21.17
N GLU A 201 -1.99 4.21 -21.08
CA GLU A 201 -1.08 4.23 -22.23
C GLU A 201 -1.12 2.90 -23.00
N LEU A 202 -1.40 1.80 -22.31
CA LEU A 202 -1.44 0.44 -22.87
C LEU A 202 -2.81 0.13 -23.51
N LEU A 203 -3.89 0.71 -23.00
CA LEU A 203 -5.26 0.40 -23.41
C LEU A 203 -5.52 0.52 -24.92
N PRO A 204 -5.03 1.53 -25.66
CA PRO A 204 -5.26 1.60 -27.11
C PRO A 204 -4.70 0.37 -27.84
N ALA A 205 -3.43 0.02 -27.56
CA ALA A 205 -2.77 -1.13 -28.19
C ALA A 205 -3.40 -2.46 -27.75
N TRP A 206 -3.73 -2.60 -26.47
CA TRP A 206 -4.34 -3.82 -25.93
C TRP A 206 -5.76 -4.05 -26.46
N ARG A 207 -6.55 -2.99 -26.64
CA ARG A 207 -7.89 -3.09 -27.25
C ARG A 207 -7.79 -3.50 -28.72
N ALA A 208 -6.87 -2.90 -29.48
CA ALA A 208 -6.63 -3.27 -30.86
C ALA A 208 -6.15 -4.73 -30.99
N ALA A 209 -5.22 -5.17 -30.14
CA ALA A 209 -4.75 -6.55 -30.10
C ALA A 209 -5.88 -7.53 -29.72
N PHE A 210 -6.71 -7.15 -28.75
CA PHE A 210 -7.90 -7.93 -28.38
C PHE A 210 -8.87 -8.05 -29.56
N ASP A 211 -9.21 -6.95 -30.23
CA ASP A 211 -10.13 -6.95 -31.37
C ASP A 211 -9.57 -7.78 -32.55
N ALA A 212 -8.28 -7.66 -32.83
CA ALA A 212 -7.60 -8.49 -33.84
C ALA A 212 -7.63 -9.98 -33.48
N HIS A 213 -7.40 -10.33 -32.21
CA HIS A 213 -7.51 -11.71 -31.73
C HIS A 213 -8.95 -12.24 -31.86
N MET A 214 -9.94 -11.44 -31.47
CA MET A 214 -11.36 -11.80 -31.59
C MET A 214 -11.79 -12.03 -33.04
N ALA A 215 -11.21 -11.30 -34.00
CA ALA A 215 -11.47 -11.46 -35.43
C ALA A 215 -10.94 -12.79 -36.02
N THR A 216 -10.06 -13.51 -35.32
CA THR A 216 -9.56 -14.82 -35.78
C THR A 216 -10.55 -15.96 -35.54
N PHE A 217 -11.54 -15.76 -34.66
CA PHE A 217 -12.57 -16.75 -34.39
C PHE A 217 -13.64 -16.74 -35.48
N SER A 218 -13.98 -17.92 -36.01
CA SER A 218 -15.12 -18.06 -36.93
C SER A 218 -16.42 -17.66 -36.24
N THR A 219 -17.26 -16.91 -36.95
CA THR A 219 -18.64 -16.59 -36.54
C THR A 219 -19.66 -17.58 -37.09
N GLU A 220 -19.21 -18.59 -37.83
CA GLU A 220 -20.09 -19.60 -38.43
C GLU A 220 -20.62 -20.58 -37.40
N GLY A 221 -21.88 -20.98 -37.57
CA GLY A 221 -22.59 -21.88 -36.68
C GLY A 221 -23.28 -21.17 -35.51
N GLU A 222 -24.30 -21.84 -34.96
CA GLU A 222 -25.19 -21.28 -33.94
C GLU A 222 -24.43 -20.88 -32.65
N VAL A 223 -23.50 -21.72 -32.21
CA VAL A 223 -22.71 -21.50 -30.99
C VAL A 223 -21.78 -20.28 -31.12
N ASN A 224 -21.10 -20.13 -32.26
CA ASN A 224 -20.21 -18.98 -32.44
C ASN A 224 -20.99 -17.69 -32.65
N GLY A 225 -22.13 -17.74 -33.34
CA GLY A 225 -23.07 -16.62 -33.39
C GLY A 225 -23.57 -16.20 -32.00
N LEU A 226 -23.87 -17.16 -31.11
CA LEU A 226 -24.22 -16.89 -29.71
C LEU A 226 -23.05 -16.24 -28.95
N ARG A 227 -21.83 -16.76 -29.08
CA ARG A 227 -20.63 -16.18 -28.45
C ARG A 227 -20.38 -14.74 -28.90
N ALA A 228 -20.52 -14.46 -30.19
CA ALA A 228 -20.39 -13.10 -30.73
C ALA A 228 -21.46 -12.16 -30.16
N ARG A 229 -22.72 -12.61 -30.03
CA ARG A 229 -23.78 -11.82 -29.38
C ARG A 229 -23.49 -11.56 -27.90
N VAL A 230 -22.99 -12.55 -27.17
CA VAL A 230 -22.58 -12.40 -25.76
C VAL A 230 -21.46 -11.37 -25.64
N LEU A 231 -20.42 -11.45 -26.46
CA LEU A 231 -19.32 -10.48 -26.46
C LEU A 231 -19.83 -9.05 -26.71
N THR A 232 -20.64 -8.86 -27.77
CA THR A 232 -21.21 -7.55 -28.11
C THR A 232 -22.04 -6.99 -26.96
N HIS A 233 -22.94 -7.80 -26.38
CA HIS A 233 -23.78 -7.39 -25.26
C HIS A 233 -22.95 -6.98 -24.04
N VAL A 234 -21.96 -7.81 -23.67
CA VAL A 234 -21.09 -7.55 -22.52
C VAL A 234 -20.27 -6.27 -22.72
N ARG A 235 -19.70 -6.05 -23.92
CA ARG A 235 -18.94 -4.82 -24.21
C ARG A 235 -19.80 -3.57 -24.21
N GLN A 236 -21.06 -3.63 -24.65
CA GLN A 236 -21.99 -2.49 -24.55
C GLN A 236 -22.19 -2.05 -23.08
N GLY A 237 -22.16 -3.00 -22.14
CA GLY A 237 -22.23 -2.72 -20.72
C GLY A 237 -21.06 -1.88 -20.17
N ALA A 238 -19.93 -1.78 -20.89
CA ALA A 238 -18.77 -1.00 -20.45
C ALA A 238 -19.09 0.50 -20.26
N ALA A 239 -20.19 0.98 -20.83
CA ALA A 239 -20.69 2.34 -20.68
C ALA A 239 -21.39 2.63 -19.35
N LEU A 240 -21.78 1.60 -18.61
CA LEU A 240 -22.46 1.71 -17.32
C LEU A 240 -21.54 2.32 -16.25
N GLU A 241 -22.13 3.00 -15.28
CA GLU A 241 -21.39 3.55 -14.15
C GLU A 241 -20.61 2.46 -13.38
N PRO A 242 -19.40 2.76 -12.86
CA PRO A 242 -18.62 1.77 -12.14
C PRO A 242 -19.38 1.16 -10.97
N GLY A 243 -19.40 -0.17 -10.91
CA GLY A 243 -20.12 -0.91 -9.88
C GLY A 243 -19.84 -2.40 -9.94
N LEU A 244 -20.76 -3.18 -9.38
CA LEU A 244 -20.73 -4.63 -9.41
C LEU A 244 -21.54 -5.13 -10.61
N PHE A 245 -20.91 -5.99 -11.43
CA PHE A 245 -21.53 -6.61 -12.59
C PHE A 245 -21.50 -8.12 -12.46
N THR A 246 -22.54 -8.80 -12.92
CA THR A 246 -22.63 -10.27 -12.92
C THR A 246 -22.81 -10.78 -14.35
N LEU A 247 -21.94 -11.71 -14.76
CA LEU A 247 -22.00 -12.35 -16.07
C LEU A 247 -22.45 -13.80 -15.94
N THR A 248 -23.73 -14.05 -16.22
CA THR A 248 -24.32 -15.40 -16.18
C THR A 248 -24.38 -15.98 -17.60
N VAL A 249 -23.39 -16.81 -17.94
CA VAL A 249 -23.29 -17.49 -19.24
C VAL A 249 -22.87 -18.94 -18.98
N PRO A 250 -23.44 -19.93 -19.69
CA PRO A 250 -23.05 -21.33 -19.53
C PRO A 250 -21.57 -21.58 -19.85
N THR A 251 -21.04 -22.72 -19.41
CA THR A 251 -19.68 -23.15 -19.74
C THR A 251 -19.51 -23.23 -21.26
N GLY A 252 -18.35 -22.81 -21.76
CA GLY A 252 -18.10 -22.72 -23.20
C GLY A 252 -18.72 -21.50 -23.90
N GLY A 253 -19.51 -20.66 -23.22
CA GLY A 253 -20.14 -19.47 -23.82
C GLY A 253 -19.25 -18.22 -23.94
N GLY A 254 -17.93 -18.34 -23.78
CA GLY A 254 -17.00 -17.22 -24.02
C GLY A 254 -16.85 -16.21 -22.87
N LYS A 255 -17.19 -16.58 -21.63
CA LYS A 255 -17.13 -15.69 -20.45
C LYS A 255 -15.80 -14.95 -20.28
N THR A 256 -14.70 -15.67 -20.42
CA THR A 256 -13.34 -15.13 -20.20
C THR A 256 -13.06 -13.95 -21.12
N LEU A 257 -13.12 -14.18 -22.45
CA LEU A 257 -12.86 -13.14 -23.44
C LEU A 257 -13.90 -12.01 -23.39
N ALA A 258 -15.18 -12.33 -23.14
CA ALA A 258 -16.21 -11.31 -22.96
C ALA A 258 -15.92 -10.41 -21.76
N SER A 259 -15.55 -10.98 -20.61
CA SER A 259 -15.20 -10.22 -19.40
C SER A 259 -13.94 -9.38 -19.58
N LEU A 260 -12.95 -9.87 -20.32
CA LEU A 260 -11.73 -9.13 -20.64
C LEU A 260 -12.03 -7.95 -21.57
N GLY A 261 -12.83 -8.16 -22.62
CA GLY A 261 -13.27 -7.10 -23.52
C GLY A 261 -14.01 -5.98 -22.77
N PHE A 262 -14.96 -6.36 -21.88
CA PHE A 262 -15.60 -5.39 -20.98
C PHE A 262 -14.59 -4.67 -20.09
N ALA A 263 -13.65 -5.38 -19.45
CA ALA A 263 -12.68 -4.77 -18.55
C ALA A 263 -11.79 -3.75 -19.28
N LEU A 264 -11.34 -4.04 -20.51
CA LEU A 264 -10.54 -3.13 -21.33
C LEU A 264 -11.34 -1.87 -21.70
N ASP A 265 -12.57 -2.04 -22.20
CA ASP A 265 -13.42 -0.91 -22.61
C ASP A 265 -13.86 -0.06 -21.40
N HIS A 266 -14.24 -0.70 -20.30
CA HIS A 266 -14.67 -0.03 -19.07
C HIS A 266 -13.50 0.70 -18.39
N ALA A 267 -12.30 0.10 -18.40
CA ALA A 267 -11.10 0.77 -17.90
C ALA A 267 -10.76 2.03 -18.69
N ALA A 268 -10.86 1.97 -20.03
CA ALA A 268 -10.61 3.11 -20.91
C ALA A 268 -11.63 4.23 -20.66
N ARG A 269 -12.91 3.87 -20.54
CA ARG A 269 -13.99 4.85 -20.38
C ARG A 269 -13.97 5.57 -19.03
N HIS A 270 -13.70 4.84 -17.95
CA HIS A 270 -13.79 5.37 -16.58
C HIS A 270 -12.42 5.65 -15.94
N GLY A 271 -11.35 5.69 -16.74
CA GLY A 271 -10.00 6.01 -16.27
C GLY A 271 -9.49 5.05 -15.19
N LYS A 272 -9.81 3.76 -15.28
CA LYS A 272 -9.33 2.78 -14.29
C LYS A 272 -7.82 2.58 -14.46
N ARG A 273 -7.12 2.47 -13.34
CA ARG A 273 -5.65 2.36 -13.29
C ARG A 273 -5.12 0.94 -13.44
N ARG A 274 -5.96 -0.07 -13.18
CA ARG A 274 -5.57 -1.48 -13.09
C ARG A 274 -6.73 -2.38 -13.53
N ILE A 275 -6.39 -3.49 -14.16
CA ILE A 275 -7.28 -4.65 -14.34
C ILE A 275 -6.64 -5.79 -13.54
N ILE A 276 -7.42 -6.39 -12.64
CA ILE A 276 -6.99 -7.55 -11.86
C ILE A 276 -7.85 -8.72 -12.33
N PHE A 277 -7.20 -9.73 -12.91
CA PHE A 277 -7.89 -10.92 -13.39
C PHE A 277 -7.68 -12.07 -12.41
N ALA A 278 -8.75 -12.49 -11.72
CA ALA A 278 -8.70 -13.58 -10.76
C ALA A 278 -9.20 -14.88 -11.41
N ILE A 279 -8.40 -15.94 -11.35
CA ILE A 279 -8.74 -17.26 -11.89
C ILE A 279 -8.90 -18.28 -10.75
N PRO A 280 -9.78 -19.29 -10.89
CA PRO A 280 -9.91 -20.35 -9.90
C PRO A 280 -8.60 -21.12 -9.75
N TYR A 281 -8.22 -21.42 -8.50
CA TYR A 281 -6.98 -22.12 -8.16
C TYR A 281 -6.85 -23.51 -8.81
N THR A 282 -7.98 -24.19 -9.07
CA THR A 282 -8.00 -25.61 -9.49
C THR A 282 -7.85 -25.85 -11.01
N GLY A 283 -7.54 -24.83 -11.81
CA GLY A 283 -7.45 -24.99 -13.27
C GLY A 283 -6.47 -24.05 -13.99
N ALA A 284 -5.60 -23.36 -13.25
CA ALA A 284 -4.63 -22.43 -13.83
C ALA A 284 -3.50 -23.20 -14.55
N ARG A 285 -3.71 -23.58 -15.81
CA ARG A 285 -2.60 -23.73 -16.75
C ARG A 285 -2.34 -22.35 -17.33
N ILE A 286 -1.25 -21.72 -16.93
CA ILE A 286 -0.70 -20.60 -17.69
C ILE A 286 -0.08 -21.24 -18.92
N GLU A 287 -0.83 -21.30 -20.03
CA GLU A 287 -0.23 -21.58 -21.33
C GLU A 287 0.54 -20.33 -21.71
N THR A 288 1.85 -20.36 -21.45
CA THR A 288 2.82 -19.38 -21.95
C THR A 288 3.17 -19.66 -23.40
#